data_AF-A0A0D9S3M6-F1
#
_entry.id   AF-A0A0D9S3M6-F1
#
_cell.length_a   1.000
_cell.length_b   1.000
_cell.length_c   1.000
_cell.angle_alpha   90.00
_cell.angle_beta   90.00
_cell.angle_gamma   90.00
#
_symmetry.space_group_name_H-M   'P 1'
#
loop_
_entity.id
_entity.type
_entity.pdbx_description
1 polymer ?
#
loop_
_entity_poly.entity_id
_entity_poly.type
_entity_poly.pdbx_seq_one_letter_code
_entity_poly.pdbx_strand_id
1 'polypeptide(L)'
;MANPKLLGLELSEAERMGADSARFEELLLQASKELQQAQTTRPESTQIQPQPGFCIKTNSSEGKVFINICHSLSIPPPADVTEEELLQMLEEDQAGFRIPMSLGEPHAELDARGQGCTAYDVAVNSDFYRRMQNSDFLRELVITIAREGLEDKYNLQLNPEWRMMKNRPFMGSISQQNIRSQQRPRIQELGDLYTPAPGRAESGPEKPHLNLWLEAPDLLLAEIDLPKLDGALGLSLEIGENRLVMGGPQQLYHLDAYIPLQINSDESKAAFHRKRKQLMVAMPLLPVPS
;
A
#
# COMPACT_ATOMS: atom_id res chain seq x y z
N MET A 1 -3.81 41.44 -62.49
CA MET A 1 -4.34 42.06 -61.26
C MET A 1 -4.61 40.94 -60.27
N ALA A 2 -3.81 40.84 -59.20
CA ALA A 2 -4.01 39.83 -58.16
C ALA A 2 -5.25 40.22 -57.32
N ASN A 3 -6.11 39.24 -57.03
CA ASN A 3 -7.41 39.47 -56.38
C ASN A 3 -7.22 39.74 -54.87
N PRO A 4 -7.57 40.93 -54.34
CA PRO A 4 -7.29 41.32 -52.95
C PRO A 4 -8.04 40.49 -51.90
N LYS A 5 -9.02 39.66 -52.31
CA LYS A 5 -9.74 38.76 -51.40
C LYS A 5 -8.99 37.48 -51.03
N LEU A 6 -8.01 37.04 -51.84
CA LEU A 6 -7.24 35.82 -51.57
C LEU A 6 -6.14 36.05 -50.52
N LEU A 7 -5.52 37.23 -50.54
CA LEU A 7 -4.46 37.61 -49.58
C LEU A 7 -4.96 37.72 -48.13
N GLY A 8 -6.23 38.10 -47.92
CA GLY A 8 -6.81 38.22 -46.58
C GLY A 8 -7.11 36.88 -45.90
N LEU A 9 -7.34 35.81 -46.68
CA LEU A 9 -7.59 34.47 -46.15
C LEU A 9 -6.30 33.78 -45.71
N GLU A 10 -5.23 33.88 -46.52
CA GLU A 10 -3.93 33.28 -46.20
C GLU A 10 -3.25 33.92 -44.98
N LEU A 11 -3.43 35.23 -44.77
CA LEU A 11 -2.97 35.92 -43.56
C LEU A 11 -3.69 35.40 -42.30
N SER A 12 -5.01 35.16 -42.39
CA SER A 12 -5.81 34.67 -41.26
C SER A 12 -5.54 33.20 -40.91
N GLU A 13 -5.18 32.36 -41.89
CA GLU A 13 -4.81 30.97 -41.67
C GLU A 13 -3.39 30.84 -41.10
N ALA A 14 -2.44 31.67 -41.56
CA ALA A 14 -1.09 31.74 -41.00
C ALA A 14 -1.09 32.25 -39.55
N GLU A 15 -1.93 33.23 -39.21
CA GLU A 15 -2.11 33.71 -37.84
C GLU A 15 -2.73 32.64 -36.92
N ARG A 16 -3.69 31.85 -37.42
CA ARG A 16 -4.26 30.71 -36.68
C ARG A 16 -3.24 29.59 -36.46
N MET A 17 -2.43 29.26 -37.46
CA MET A 17 -1.36 28.28 -37.33
C MET A 17 -0.27 28.71 -36.33
N GLY A 18 0.07 30.01 -36.30
CA GLY A 18 1.02 30.56 -35.32
C GLY A 18 0.47 30.51 -33.88
N ALA A 19 -0.82 30.83 -33.70
CA ALA A 19 -1.47 30.76 -32.40
C ALA A 19 -1.61 29.31 -31.87
N ASP A 20 -1.92 28.35 -32.75
CA ASP A 20 -2.01 26.93 -32.38
C ASP A 20 -0.63 26.35 -32.02
N SER A 21 0.44 26.77 -32.70
CA SER A 21 1.81 26.38 -32.37
C SER A 21 2.24 26.92 -31.00
N ALA A 22 1.92 28.17 -30.68
CA ALA A 22 2.24 28.78 -29.39
C ALA A 22 1.50 28.08 -28.24
N ARG A 23 0.22 27.74 -28.44
CA ARG A 23 -0.58 27.00 -27.45
C ARG A 23 -0.04 25.59 -27.22
N PHE A 24 0.47 24.94 -28.27
CA PHE A 24 1.08 23.61 -28.17
C PHE A 24 2.42 23.64 -27.43
N GLU A 25 3.27 24.63 -27.69
CA GLU A 25 4.50 24.86 -26.93
C GLU A 25 4.22 25.15 -25.46
N GLU A 26 3.19 25.95 -25.16
CA GLU A 26 2.80 26.26 -23.78
C GLU A 26 2.30 25.02 -23.04
N LEU A 27 1.51 24.17 -23.70
CA LEU A 27 1.08 22.87 -23.16
C LEU A 27 2.26 21.92 -22.91
N LEU A 28 3.22 21.85 -23.83
CA LEU A 28 4.45 21.05 -23.66
C LEU A 28 5.30 21.55 -22.49
N LEU A 29 5.44 22.88 -22.36
CA LEU A 29 6.19 23.49 -21.27
C LEU A 29 5.49 23.24 -19.93
N GLN A 30 4.16 23.34 -19.89
CA GLN A 30 3.38 23.06 -18.69
C GLN A 30 3.47 21.59 -18.28
N ALA A 31 3.31 20.64 -19.22
CA ALA A 31 3.50 19.22 -18.98
C ALA A 31 4.92 18.91 -18.48
N SER A 32 5.95 19.57 -19.03
CA SER A 32 7.34 19.41 -18.57
C SER A 32 7.55 19.91 -17.13
N LYS A 33 6.91 21.02 -16.75
CA LYS A 33 6.97 21.57 -15.39
C LYS A 33 6.20 20.70 -14.41
N GLU A 34 5.05 20.18 -14.80
CA GLU A 34 4.26 19.23 -14.00
C GLU A 34 5.04 17.92 -13.78
N LEU A 35 5.72 17.40 -14.81
CA LEU A 35 6.62 16.25 -14.69
C LEU A 35 7.81 16.52 -13.76
N GLN A 36 8.42 17.71 -13.84
CA GLN A 36 9.51 18.10 -12.92
C GLN A 36 9.02 18.29 -11.48
N GLN A 37 7.84 18.89 -11.28
CA GLN A 37 7.25 19.06 -9.95
C GLN A 37 6.84 17.72 -9.33
N ALA A 38 6.31 16.79 -10.13
CA ALA A 38 6.02 15.42 -9.71
C ALA A 38 7.30 14.60 -9.39
N GLN A 39 8.47 15.01 -9.88
CA GLN A 39 9.75 14.41 -9.50
C GLN A 39 10.28 14.97 -8.17
N THR A 40 9.95 16.21 -7.80
CA THR A 40 10.42 16.85 -6.55
C THR A 40 9.67 16.43 -5.28
N THR A 41 8.49 15.81 -5.37
CA THR A 41 7.70 15.33 -4.22
C THR A 41 7.94 13.86 -3.86
N ARG A 42 9.01 13.25 -4.37
CA ARG A 42 9.34 11.86 -4.02
C ARG A 42 9.97 11.81 -2.62
N PRO A 43 9.45 10.99 -1.69
CA PRO A 43 10.19 10.68 -0.46
C PRO A 43 11.57 10.17 -0.87
N GLU A 44 12.64 10.65 -0.22
CA GLU A 44 14.05 10.38 -0.57
C GLU A 44 14.25 8.96 -1.09
N SER A 45 14.32 8.81 -2.42
CA SER A 45 14.49 7.51 -3.08
C SER A 45 15.96 7.33 -3.38
N THR A 46 16.55 6.24 -2.90
CA THR A 46 17.93 5.89 -3.19
C THR A 46 17.95 4.86 -4.32
N GLN A 47 18.74 5.10 -5.36
CA GLN A 47 19.02 4.10 -6.38
C GLN A 47 20.05 3.10 -5.86
N ILE A 48 19.74 1.81 -6.00
CA ILE A 48 20.64 0.72 -5.64
C ILE A 48 20.83 -0.20 -6.84
N GLN A 49 22.00 -0.79 -6.93
CA GLN A 49 22.24 -1.92 -7.82
C GLN A 49 22.40 -3.17 -6.95
N PRO A 50 21.38 -4.05 -6.90
CA PRO A 50 21.44 -5.23 -6.07
C PRO A 50 22.43 -6.26 -6.65
N GLN A 51 22.97 -7.10 -5.77
CA GLN A 51 23.82 -8.22 -6.15
C GLN A 51 22.94 -9.47 -6.40
N PRO A 52 23.27 -10.28 -7.42
CA PRO A 52 22.48 -11.46 -7.75
C PRO A 52 22.68 -12.54 -6.69
N GLY A 53 21.57 -13.16 -6.27
CA GLY A 53 21.58 -14.29 -5.36
C GLY A 53 21.26 -15.60 -6.07
N PHE A 54 19.97 -15.93 -6.13
CA PHE A 54 19.47 -17.10 -6.85
C PHE A 54 18.23 -16.78 -7.66
N CYS A 55 17.92 -17.65 -8.61
CA CYS A 55 16.76 -17.50 -9.49
C CYS A 55 15.83 -18.69 -9.30
N ILE A 56 14.53 -18.41 -9.17
CA ILE A 56 13.49 -19.44 -9.20
C ILE A 56 12.66 -19.29 -10.46
N LYS A 57 12.10 -20.42 -10.89
CA LYS A 57 11.18 -20.51 -12.00
C LYS A 57 9.82 -20.97 -11.49
N THR A 58 8.79 -20.22 -11.85
CA THR A 58 7.37 -20.58 -11.68
C THR A 58 6.63 -20.31 -13.01
N ASN A 59 5.31 -20.32 -12.99
CA ASN A 59 4.45 -19.95 -14.10
C ASN A 59 3.22 -19.18 -13.62
N SER A 60 2.61 -18.45 -14.55
CA SER A 60 1.30 -17.83 -14.43
C SER A 60 0.38 -18.37 -15.54
N SER A 61 -0.85 -17.86 -15.58
CA SER A 61 -1.78 -18.08 -16.70
C SER A 61 -1.22 -17.57 -18.04
N GLU A 62 -0.34 -16.57 -18.03
CA GLU A 62 0.24 -15.94 -19.22
C GLU A 62 1.53 -16.61 -19.70
N GLY A 63 2.15 -17.45 -18.87
CA GLY A 63 3.32 -18.22 -19.27
C GLY A 63 4.36 -18.38 -18.18
N LYS A 64 5.63 -18.44 -18.58
CA LYS A 64 6.75 -18.72 -17.69
C LYS A 64 7.20 -17.45 -16.98
N VAL A 65 7.39 -17.56 -15.67
CA VAL A 65 7.84 -16.45 -14.82
C VAL A 65 9.11 -16.84 -14.09
N PHE A 66 10.07 -15.94 -14.04
CA PHE A 66 11.29 -16.06 -13.23
C PHE A 66 11.29 -15.00 -12.14
N ILE A 67 11.73 -15.38 -10.95
CA ILE A 67 11.94 -14.44 -9.85
C ILE A 67 13.40 -14.53 -9.44
N ASN A 68 14.12 -13.43 -9.59
CA ASN A 68 15.51 -13.27 -9.20
C ASN A 68 15.56 -12.75 -7.77
N ILE A 69 15.94 -13.61 -6.82
CA ILE A 69 16.20 -13.19 -5.45
C ILE A 69 17.62 -12.62 -5.38
N CYS A 70 17.68 -11.30 -5.23
CA CYS A 70 18.88 -10.49 -5.16
C CYS A 70 19.06 -9.95 -3.74
N HIS A 71 20.17 -9.27 -3.49
CA HIS A 71 20.41 -8.66 -2.18
C HIS A 71 21.20 -7.35 -2.25
N SER A 72 20.99 -6.48 -1.26
CA SER A 72 21.70 -5.21 -1.11
C SER A 72 21.84 -4.83 0.36
N LEU A 73 22.96 -4.21 0.75
CA LEU A 73 23.15 -3.69 2.11
C LEU A 73 22.31 -2.43 2.37
N SER A 74 21.88 -1.74 1.32
CA SER A 74 21.04 -0.55 1.43
C SER A 74 19.59 -0.88 1.80
N ILE A 75 19.17 -2.14 1.69
CA ILE A 75 17.87 -2.59 2.16
C ILE A 75 18.00 -2.95 3.64
N PRO A 76 17.13 -2.43 4.53
CA PRO A 76 17.20 -2.74 5.95
C PRO A 76 16.89 -4.23 6.20
N PRO A 77 17.58 -4.88 7.16
CA PRO A 77 17.25 -6.24 7.55
C PRO A 77 15.86 -6.32 8.23
N PRO A 78 15.21 -7.48 8.22
CA PRO A 78 14.06 -7.72 9.10
C PRO A 78 14.49 -7.66 10.58
N ALA A 79 13.51 -7.61 11.48
CA ALA A 79 13.76 -7.73 12.91
C ALA A 79 14.54 -9.02 13.21
N ASP A 80 15.41 -8.96 14.23
CA ASP A 80 16.17 -10.12 14.66
C ASP A 80 15.25 -11.01 15.50
N VAL A 81 14.77 -12.08 14.88
CA VAL A 81 13.83 -13.06 15.42
C VAL A 81 14.40 -14.44 15.12
N THR A 82 14.37 -15.36 16.08
CA THR A 82 14.86 -16.72 15.84
C THR A 82 13.93 -17.50 14.91
N GLU A 83 14.40 -18.62 14.37
CA GLU A 83 13.56 -19.47 13.52
C GLU A 83 12.38 -20.05 14.29
N GLU A 84 12.59 -20.41 15.56
CA GLU A 84 11.57 -20.95 16.46
C GLU A 84 10.50 -19.90 16.80
N GLU A 85 10.93 -18.67 17.13
CA GLU A 85 10.01 -17.56 17.39
C GLU A 85 9.18 -17.23 16.15
N LEU A 86 9.80 -17.26 14.96
CA LEU A 86 9.12 -17.02 13.69
C LEU A 86 8.09 -18.11 13.36
N LEU A 87 8.42 -19.37 13.60
CA LEU A 87 7.47 -20.48 13.46
C LEU A 87 6.26 -20.28 14.38
N GLN A 88 6.49 -19.93 15.63
CA GLN A 88 5.41 -19.67 16.59
C GLN A 88 4.51 -18.51 16.15
N MET A 89 5.11 -17.41 15.65
CA MET A 89 4.34 -16.28 15.12
C MET A 89 3.46 -16.66 13.92
N LEU A 90 3.95 -17.55 13.04
CA LEU A 90 3.19 -18.05 11.90
C LEU A 90 2.06 -19.00 12.32
N GLU A 91 2.30 -19.88 13.31
CA GLU A 91 1.28 -20.79 13.85
C GLU A 91 0.15 -20.05 14.57
N GLU A 92 0.48 -18.97 15.26
CA GLU A 92 -0.46 -18.12 15.99
C GLU A 92 -1.16 -17.07 15.10
N ASP A 93 -0.95 -17.12 13.77
CA ASP A 93 -1.46 -16.16 12.77
C ASP A 93 -1.21 -14.69 13.16
N GLN A 94 -0.07 -14.43 13.82
CA GLN A 94 0.28 -13.08 14.22
C GLN A 94 0.87 -12.32 13.02
N ALA A 95 0.24 -11.21 12.63
CA ALA A 95 0.69 -10.31 11.56
C ALA A 95 1.98 -9.50 11.90
N GLY A 96 2.92 -10.10 12.63
CA GLY A 96 4.03 -9.44 13.27
C GLY A 96 5.35 -9.43 12.49
N PHE A 97 5.65 -10.48 11.72
CA PHE A 97 6.94 -10.60 11.02
C PHE A 97 6.87 -10.01 9.62
N ARG A 98 7.75 -9.04 9.34
CA ARG A 98 7.86 -8.39 8.03
C ARG A 98 9.28 -8.50 7.51
N ILE A 99 9.39 -8.86 6.23
CA ILE A 99 10.66 -8.90 5.51
C ILE A 99 10.70 -7.70 4.58
N PRO A 100 11.53 -6.67 4.85
CA PRO A 100 11.73 -5.57 3.91
C PRO A 100 12.35 -6.11 2.61
N MET A 101 11.66 -5.89 1.49
CA MET A 101 12.17 -6.24 0.17
C MET A 101 11.77 -5.21 -0.88
N SER A 102 12.60 -5.06 -1.89
CA SER A 102 12.29 -4.30 -3.10
C SER A 102 11.70 -5.24 -4.13
N LEU A 103 10.58 -4.86 -4.74
CA LEU A 103 9.93 -5.60 -5.81
C LEU A 103 10.16 -4.86 -7.14
N GLY A 104 11.12 -5.31 -7.93
CA GLY A 104 11.48 -4.72 -9.22
C GLY A 104 10.35 -4.79 -10.25
N GLU A 105 10.42 -3.94 -11.27
CA GLU A 105 9.48 -3.93 -12.40
C GLU A 105 9.66 -5.20 -13.26
N PRO A 106 8.60 -5.68 -13.94
CA PRO A 106 8.71 -6.79 -14.87
C PRO A 106 9.64 -6.44 -16.04
N HIS A 107 10.49 -7.38 -16.42
CA HIS A 107 11.28 -7.29 -17.63
C HIS A 107 11.17 -8.57 -18.47
N ALA A 108 11.20 -8.39 -19.79
CA ALA A 108 11.01 -9.47 -20.75
C ALA A 108 12.37 -10.10 -21.11
N GLU A 109 12.44 -11.42 -20.99
CA GLU A 109 13.66 -12.19 -21.19
C GLU A 109 13.40 -13.41 -22.08
N LEU A 110 14.48 -13.98 -22.63
CA LEU A 110 14.40 -15.21 -23.43
C LEU A 110 14.85 -16.42 -22.60
N ASP A 111 14.05 -17.47 -22.65
CA ASP A 111 14.42 -18.75 -22.05
C ASP A 111 15.46 -19.52 -22.90
N ALA A 112 15.92 -20.67 -22.40
CA ALA A 112 16.89 -21.51 -23.11
C ALA A 112 16.40 -22.05 -24.47
N ARG A 113 15.10 -21.95 -24.77
CA ARG A 113 14.47 -22.34 -26.05
C ARG A 113 14.18 -21.14 -26.94
N GLY A 114 14.59 -19.93 -26.53
CA GLY A 114 14.32 -18.68 -27.25
C GLY A 114 12.87 -18.21 -27.13
N GLN A 115 12.10 -18.70 -26.16
CA GLN A 115 10.73 -18.26 -25.91
C GLN A 115 10.72 -17.12 -24.91
N GLY A 116 9.87 -16.12 -25.15
CA GLY A 116 9.67 -14.99 -24.25
C GLY A 116 9.13 -15.45 -22.88
N CYS A 117 9.67 -14.86 -21.83
CA CYS A 117 9.23 -15.05 -20.45
C CYS A 117 9.38 -13.75 -19.67
N THR A 118 8.70 -13.64 -18.54
CA THR A 118 8.77 -12.47 -17.66
C THR A 118 9.69 -12.78 -16.49
N ALA A 119 10.57 -11.85 -16.16
CA ALA A 119 11.42 -11.92 -14.98
C ALA A 119 11.15 -10.73 -14.03
N TYR A 120 11.25 -10.99 -12.73
CA TYR A 120 11.10 -10.01 -11.67
C TYR A 120 12.30 -10.06 -10.74
N ASP A 121 12.80 -8.90 -10.34
CA ASP A 121 13.97 -8.79 -9.47
C ASP A 121 13.54 -8.40 -8.06
N VAL A 122 13.63 -9.32 -7.12
CA VAL A 122 13.28 -9.10 -5.71
C VAL A 122 14.55 -8.98 -4.89
N ALA A 123 14.80 -7.82 -4.29
CA ALA A 123 16.01 -7.60 -3.49
C ALA A 123 15.70 -7.57 -2.00
N VAL A 124 16.48 -8.29 -1.20
CA VAL A 124 16.43 -8.27 0.28
C VAL A 124 17.73 -7.71 0.89
N ASN A 125 17.79 -7.56 2.20
CA ASN A 125 19.04 -7.23 2.89
C ASN A 125 20.13 -8.32 2.70
N SER A 126 21.39 -7.93 2.54
CA SER A 126 22.51 -8.88 2.29
C SER A 126 22.87 -9.77 3.49
N ASP A 127 22.74 -9.27 4.73
CA ASP A 127 22.99 -10.09 5.91
C ASP A 127 21.87 -11.11 6.10
N PHE A 128 20.63 -10.67 5.89
CA PHE A 128 19.47 -11.56 5.90
C PHE A 128 19.54 -12.61 4.79
N TYR A 129 19.98 -12.23 3.58
CA TYR A 129 20.22 -13.17 2.49
C TYR A 129 21.19 -14.29 2.88
N ARG A 130 22.32 -13.96 3.54
CA ARG A 130 23.28 -14.97 4.03
C ARG A 130 22.68 -15.91 5.06
N ARG A 131 21.79 -15.42 5.95
CA ARG A 131 21.06 -16.28 6.88
C ARG A 131 20.12 -17.24 6.14
N MET A 132 19.32 -16.70 5.22
CA MET A 132 18.38 -17.47 4.39
C MET A 132 19.09 -18.57 3.57
N GLN A 133 20.31 -18.34 3.08
CA GLN A 133 21.03 -19.35 2.32
C GLN A 133 21.31 -20.65 3.12
N ASN A 134 21.36 -20.56 4.45
CA ASN A 134 21.65 -21.69 5.33
C ASN A 134 20.40 -22.29 6.01
N SER A 135 19.20 -21.76 5.74
CA SER A 135 17.94 -22.27 6.28
C SER A 135 16.93 -22.49 5.15
N ASP A 136 16.54 -23.75 4.95
CA ASP A 136 15.57 -24.12 3.93
C ASP A 136 14.19 -23.51 4.22
N PHE A 137 13.81 -23.46 5.50
CA PHE A 137 12.58 -22.82 5.96
C PHE A 137 12.56 -21.32 5.64
N LEU A 138 13.60 -20.57 6.04
CA LEU A 138 13.66 -19.12 5.75
C LEU A 138 13.65 -18.86 4.25
N ARG A 139 14.30 -19.72 3.46
CA ARG A 139 14.31 -19.62 2.01
C ARG A 139 12.91 -19.81 1.41
N GLU A 140 12.17 -20.84 1.85
CA GLU A 140 10.79 -21.07 1.41
C GLU A 140 9.87 -19.91 1.79
N LEU A 141 10.00 -19.41 3.02
CA LEU A 141 9.22 -18.28 3.53
C LEU A 141 9.46 -17.01 2.70
N VAL A 142 10.74 -16.67 2.43
CA VAL A 142 11.09 -15.50 1.62
C VAL A 142 10.55 -15.62 0.21
N ILE A 143 10.63 -16.82 -0.40
CA ILE A 143 10.10 -17.06 -1.75
C ILE A 143 8.57 -16.88 -1.76
N THR A 144 7.88 -17.39 -0.74
CA THR A 144 6.43 -17.27 -0.60
C THR A 144 6.01 -15.81 -0.48
N ILE A 145 6.64 -15.06 0.43
CA ILE A 145 6.36 -13.63 0.63
C ILE A 145 6.70 -12.82 -0.62
N ALA A 146 7.81 -13.14 -1.31
CA ALA A 146 8.18 -12.47 -2.55
C ALA A 146 7.15 -12.72 -3.67
N ARG A 147 6.66 -13.96 -3.80
CA ARG A 147 5.61 -14.32 -4.76
C ARG A 147 4.32 -13.54 -4.47
N GLU A 148 3.83 -13.58 -3.23
CA GLU A 148 2.62 -12.87 -2.81
C GLU A 148 2.74 -11.35 -3.00
N GLY A 149 3.89 -10.78 -2.62
CA GLY A 149 4.16 -9.36 -2.84
C GLY A 149 4.13 -8.97 -4.32
N LEU A 150 4.60 -9.84 -5.22
CA LEU A 150 4.51 -9.63 -6.67
C LEU A 150 3.08 -9.78 -7.18
N GLU A 151 2.33 -10.76 -6.68
CA GLU A 151 0.90 -10.95 -6.99
C GLU A 151 0.10 -9.71 -6.61
N ASP A 152 0.26 -9.20 -5.38
CA ASP A 152 -0.42 -8.00 -4.91
C ASP A 152 -0.01 -6.76 -5.70
N LYS A 153 1.30 -6.56 -5.92
CA LYS A 153 1.81 -5.34 -6.56
C LYS A 153 1.43 -5.24 -8.04
N TYR A 154 1.44 -6.36 -8.75
CA TYR A 154 1.23 -6.40 -10.20
C TYR A 154 -0.07 -7.10 -10.61
N ASN A 155 -0.93 -7.43 -9.64
CA ASN A 155 -2.20 -8.14 -9.84
C ASN A 155 -2.03 -9.43 -10.66
N LEU A 156 -1.06 -10.25 -10.25
CA LEU A 156 -0.70 -11.52 -10.91
C LEU A 156 -1.32 -12.71 -10.19
N GLN A 157 -1.36 -13.84 -10.88
CA GLN A 157 -1.60 -15.15 -10.27
C GLN A 157 -0.42 -16.06 -10.62
N LEU A 158 0.45 -16.30 -9.64
CA LEU A 158 1.64 -17.13 -9.78
C LEU A 158 1.38 -18.50 -9.15
N ASN A 159 1.88 -19.55 -9.79
CA ASN A 159 1.80 -20.89 -9.25
C ASN A 159 2.64 -20.98 -7.96
N PRO A 160 2.06 -21.47 -6.85
CA PRO A 160 2.81 -21.74 -5.63
C PRO A 160 3.95 -22.74 -5.81
N GLU A 161 3.82 -23.67 -6.76
CA GLU A 161 4.89 -24.59 -7.11
C GLU A 161 5.99 -23.90 -7.92
N TRP A 162 7.19 -23.84 -7.36
CA TRP A 162 8.36 -23.24 -8.00
C TRP A 162 9.54 -24.21 -8.06
N ARG A 163 10.54 -23.90 -8.90
CA ARG A 163 11.79 -24.66 -9.02
C ARG A 163 13.00 -23.75 -8.98
N MET A 164 13.98 -24.12 -8.15
CA MET A 164 15.27 -23.43 -8.11
C MET A 164 16.08 -23.67 -9.39
N MET A 165 16.64 -22.60 -9.95
CA MET A 165 17.58 -22.67 -11.07
C MET A 165 18.99 -23.00 -10.57
N LYS A 166 19.55 -24.12 -11.03
CA LYS A 166 20.87 -24.62 -10.54
C LYS A 166 22.08 -23.94 -11.18
N ASN A 167 21.97 -23.61 -12.46
CA ASN A 167 23.10 -23.11 -13.27
C ASN A 167 22.90 -21.66 -13.73
N ARG A 168 21.92 -20.96 -13.16
CA ARG A 168 21.60 -19.59 -13.51
C ARG A 168 21.12 -18.86 -12.25
N PRO A 169 21.98 -18.05 -11.61
CA PRO A 169 21.62 -17.33 -10.39
C PRO A 169 20.71 -16.12 -10.67
N PHE A 170 20.64 -15.67 -11.93
CA PHE A 170 19.85 -14.51 -12.33
C PHE A 170 19.38 -14.67 -13.79
N MET A 171 18.13 -14.33 -14.07
CA MET A 171 17.55 -14.26 -15.41
C MET A 171 17.59 -12.82 -15.91
N GLY A 172 18.31 -12.57 -17.01
CA GLY A 172 18.44 -11.25 -17.62
C GLY A 172 19.70 -10.50 -17.19
N SER A 173 19.63 -9.17 -17.27
CA SER A 173 20.69 -8.26 -16.81
C SER A 173 20.27 -7.51 -15.55
N ILE A 174 21.19 -7.35 -14.59
CA ILE A 174 20.89 -6.65 -13.34
C ILE A 174 20.56 -5.19 -13.62
N SER A 175 19.33 -4.81 -13.28
CA SER A 175 18.82 -3.44 -13.38
C SER A 175 19.03 -2.66 -12.07
N GLN A 176 19.07 -1.34 -12.16
CA GLN A 176 19.01 -0.47 -10.99
C GLN A 176 17.59 -0.45 -10.43
N GLN A 177 17.46 -0.44 -9.11
CA GLN A 177 16.17 -0.35 -8.41
C GLN A 177 16.12 0.89 -7.52
N ASN A 178 14.95 1.53 -7.47
CA ASN A 178 14.70 2.63 -6.54
C ASN A 178 14.12 2.08 -5.25
N ILE A 179 14.80 2.30 -4.13
CA ILE A 179 14.30 2.00 -2.79
C ILE A 179 13.95 3.28 -2.05
N ARG A 180 13.02 3.20 -1.10
CA ARG A 180 12.72 4.32 -0.18
C ARG A 180 13.76 4.33 0.94
N SER A 181 14.33 5.49 1.22
CA SER A 181 15.41 5.64 2.22
C SER A 181 14.91 5.59 3.68
N GLN A 182 13.61 5.80 3.89
CA GLN A 182 12.97 5.82 5.21
C GLN A 182 11.97 4.66 5.34
N GLN A 183 12.09 3.86 6.41
CA GLN A 183 11.05 2.87 6.76
C GLN A 183 9.76 3.60 7.07
N ARG A 184 8.62 3.13 6.52
CA ARG A 184 7.32 3.59 7.03
C ARG A 184 7.23 3.17 8.50
N PRO A 185 6.71 4.03 9.39
CA PRO A 185 6.46 3.63 10.76
C PRO A 185 5.58 2.38 10.78
N ARG A 186 5.89 1.46 11.72
CA ARG A 186 5.18 0.20 11.91
C ARG A 186 3.71 0.52 12.22
N ILE A 187 2.82 0.25 11.26
CA ILE A 187 1.39 0.18 11.55
C ILE A 187 1.19 -1.21 12.15
N GLN A 188 1.16 -1.26 13.47
CA GLN A 188 0.84 -2.46 14.22
C GLN A 188 -0.64 -2.39 14.52
N GLU A 189 -1.41 -3.42 14.15
CA GLU A 189 -2.75 -3.57 14.69
C GLU A 189 -2.60 -3.63 16.21
N LEU A 190 -3.32 -2.76 16.92
CA LEU A 190 -3.37 -2.79 18.37
C LEU A 190 -4.08 -4.10 18.70
N GLY A 191 -3.32 -5.13 19.07
CA GLY A 191 -3.87 -6.45 19.34
C GLY A 191 -5.09 -6.31 20.23
N ASP A 192 -6.24 -6.82 19.75
CA ASP A 192 -7.40 -6.94 20.61
C ASP A 192 -6.94 -7.76 21.83
N LEU A 193 -6.92 -7.14 23.02
CA LEU A 193 -6.57 -7.81 24.29
C LEU A 193 -7.62 -8.86 24.71
N TYR A 194 -8.37 -9.41 23.76
CA TYR A 194 -9.35 -10.44 23.97
C TYR A 194 -9.06 -11.57 22.99
N THR A 195 -8.28 -12.54 23.44
CA THR A 195 -8.29 -13.88 22.87
C THR A 195 -9.67 -14.48 23.18
N PRO A 196 -10.56 -14.74 22.20
CA PRO A 196 -11.67 -15.62 22.45
C PRO A 196 -11.12 -17.05 22.40
N ALA A 197 -11.29 -17.79 23.49
CA ALA A 197 -11.05 -19.23 23.49
C ALA A 197 -11.89 -19.89 22.37
N PRO A 198 -11.37 -20.92 21.69
CA PRO A 198 -12.09 -21.56 20.60
C PRO A 198 -13.25 -22.37 21.18
N GLY A 199 -14.47 -22.00 20.80
CA GLY A 199 -15.66 -22.82 20.98
C GLY A 199 -16.73 -22.20 21.86
N ARG A 200 -17.59 -21.39 21.23
CA ARG A 200 -19.06 -21.43 21.33
C ARG A 200 -19.64 -20.26 20.54
N ALA A 201 -20.50 -20.55 19.58
CA ALA A 201 -21.31 -19.55 18.91
C ALA A 201 -22.34 -19.00 19.92
N GLU A 202 -22.16 -17.79 20.45
CA GLU A 202 -23.23 -16.99 21.07
C GLU A 202 -22.97 -15.48 20.89
N SER A 203 -24.09 -14.75 20.82
CA SER A 203 -24.31 -13.37 20.43
C SER A 203 -23.61 -12.33 21.32
N GLY A 204 -22.43 -11.87 20.90
CA GLY A 204 -21.86 -10.60 21.37
C GLY A 204 -22.26 -9.42 20.48
N PRO A 205 -22.27 -8.18 21.00
CA PRO A 205 -22.40 -6.99 20.16
C PRO A 205 -21.31 -6.94 19.10
N GLU A 206 -21.70 -6.74 17.84
CA GLU A 206 -20.77 -6.59 16.73
C GLU A 206 -19.98 -5.28 16.90
N LYS A 207 -18.69 -5.30 16.58
CA LYS A 207 -17.88 -4.07 16.53
C LYS A 207 -18.12 -3.40 15.17
N PRO A 208 -18.73 -2.20 15.12
CA PRO A 208 -18.97 -1.52 13.85
C PRO A 208 -17.66 -1.00 13.25
N HIS A 209 -17.62 -0.86 11.93
CA HIS A 209 -16.47 -0.27 11.24
C HIS A 209 -16.43 1.23 11.53
N LEU A 210 -15.28 1.72 12.02
CA LEU A 210 -15.02 3.12 12.35
C LEU A 210 -13.95 3.68 11.42
N ASN A 211 -14.28 4.76 10.71
CA ASN A 211 -13.34 5.56 9.93
C ASN A 211 -13.14 6.92 10.58
N LEU A 212 -11.89 7.35 10.75
CA LEU A 212 -11.52 8.63 11.36
C LEU A 212 -10.66 9.45 10.38
N TRP A 213 -10.97 10.74 10.22
CA TRP A 213 -10.15 11.66 9.42
C TRP A 213 -10.28 13.10 9.92
N LEU A 214 -9.25 13.91 9.66
CA LEU A 214 -9.29 15.35 9.91
C LEU A 214 -9.93 16.05 8.72
N GLU A 215 -11.02 16.78 8.95
CA GLU A 215 -11.60 17.69 7.95
C GLU A 215 -10.87 19.04 7.94
N ALA A 216 -10.40 19.46 9.12
CA ALA A 216 -9.58 20.63 9.34
C ALA A 216 -8.56 20.34 10.47
N PRO A 217 -7.51 21.16 10.65
CA PRO A 217 -6.52 20.96 11.72
C PRO A 217 -7.11 20.86 13.14
N ASP A 218 -8.29 21.45 13.34
CA ASP A 218 -9.03 21.54 14.59
C ASP A 218 -10.35 20.75 14.56
N LEU A 219 -10.60 19.93 13.54
CA LEU A 219 -11.86 19.19 13.40
C LEU A 219 -11.64 17.74 12.95
N LEU A 220 -11.88 16.81 13.87
CA LEU A 220 -11.87 15.37 13.62
C LEU A 220 -13.28 14.89 13.28
N LEU A 221 -13.42 14.11 12.20
CA LEU A 221 -14.65 13.43 11.83
C LEU A 221 -14.53 11.92 12.05
N ALA A 222 -15.60 11.31 12.56
CA ALA A 222 -15.79 9.88 12.65
C ALA A 222 -16.99 9.44 11.81
N GLU A 223 -16.84 8.40 11.01
CA GLU A 223 -17.92 7.70 10.33
C GLU A 223 -17.99 6.26 10.87
N ILE A 224 -19.16 5.88 11.36
CA ILE A 224 -19.41 4.56 11.93
C ILE A 224 -20.50 3.86 11.10
N ASP A 225 -20.14 2.72 10.49
CA ASP A 225 -21.07 1.92 9.68
C ASP A 225 -21.97 1.05 10.57
N LEU A 226 -23.28 1.21 10.41
CA LEU A 226 -24.32 0.55 11.21
C LEU A 226 -25.40 -0.07 10.31
N PRO A 227 -25.04 -1.00 9.39
CA PRO A 227 -25.94 -1.52 8.36
C PRO A 227 -27.20 -2.21 8.93
N LYS A 228 -27.14 -2.75 10.15
CA LYS A 228 -28.26 -3.43 10.82
C LYS A 228 -29.29 -2.47 11.45
N LEU A 229 -29.06 -1.16 11.44
CA LEU A 229 -29.95 -0.19 12.09
C LEU A 229 -30.79 0.60 11.09
N ASP A 230 -32.09 0.70 11.34
CA ASP A 230 -33.00 1.52 10.52
C ASP A 230 -33.02 3.01 10.88
N GLY A 231 -32.41 3.36 12.01
CA GLY A 231 -32.29 4.73 12.48
C GLY A 231 -31.44 4.81 13.75
N ALA A 232 -31.30 6.01 14.28
CA ALA A 232 -30.56 6.27 15.52
C ALA A 232 -31.33 5.91 16.81
N LEU A 233 -32.53 5.35 16.70
CA LEU A 233 -33.35 5.07 17.87
C LEU A 233 -32.69 3.97 18.72
N GLY A 234 -32.34 4.30 19.96
CA GLY A 234 -31.65 3.38 20.87
C GLY A 234 -30.13 3.33 20.69
N LEU A 235 -29.54 4.22 19.87
CA LEU A 235 -28.10 4.45 19.88
C LEU A 235 -27.71 5.31 21.10
N SER A 236 -26.67 4.92 21.81
CA SER A 236 -25.95 5.76 22.78
C SER A 236 -24.60 6.15 22.20
N LEU A 237 -24.18 7.40 22.43
CA LEU A 237 -22.86 7.90 22.05
C LEU A 237 -22.30 8.71 23.23
N GLU A 238 -21.13 8.35 23.69
CA GLU A 238 -20.37 9.05 24.72
C GLU A 238 -19.03 9.48 24.13
N ILE A 239 -18.74 10.77 24.22
CA ILE A 239 -17.51 11.38 23.71
C ILE A 239 -16.77 11.93 24.93
N GLY A 240 -15.64 11.31 25.27
CA GLY A 240 -14.70 11.81 26.26
C GLY A 240 -13.56 12.60 25.63
N GLU A 241 -12.61 13.04 26.45
CA GLU A 241 -11.44 13.82 26.00
C GLU A 241 -10.57 13.09 24.96
N ASN A 242 -10.52 11.76 25.04
CA ASN A 242 -9.68 10.91 24.18
C ASN A 242 -10.34 9.56 23.86
N ARG A 243 -11.66 9.46 24.01
CA ARG A 243 -12.38 8.19 23.89
C ARG A 243 -13.76 8.39 23.28
N LEU A 244 -14.15 7.52 22.35
CA LEU A 244 -15.45 7.51 21.70
C LEU A 244 -16.11 6.16 21.96
N VAL A 245 -17.23 6.16 22.71
CA VAL A 245 -17.98 4.95 23.03
C VAL A 245 -19.36 5.03 22.41
N MET A 246 -19.77 3.99 21.70
CA MET A 246 -21.10 3.89 21.10
C MET A 246 -21.75 2.54 21.43
N GLY A 247 -23.01 2.59 21.86
CA GLY A 247 -23.84 1.42 22.11
C GLY A 247 -25.02 1.36 21.15
N GLY A 248 -25.24 0.19 20.56
CA GLY A 248 -26.41 -0.10 19.73
C GLY A 248 -27.57 -0.70 20.52
N PRO A 249 -28.82 -0.58 20.01
CA PRO A 249 -29.98 -1.22 20.63
C PRO A 249 -29.81 -2.74 20.65
N GLN A 250 -30.37 -3.40 21.69
CA GLN A 250 -30.31 -4.86 21.87
C GLN A 250 -28.89 -5.46 21.88
N GLN A 251 -27.87 -4.64 22.22
CA GLN A 251 -26.47 -5.05 22.11
C GLN A 251 -26.13 -5.54 20.70
N LEU A 252 -26.71 -4.93 19.66
CA LEU A 252 -26.35 -5.25 18.28
C LEU A 252 -24.96 -4.73 17.91
N TYR A 253 -24.62 -3.55 18.42
CA TYR A 253 -23.33 -2.91 18.20
C TYR A 253 -22.71 -2.43 19.51
N HIS A 254 -21.39 -2.51 19.59
CA HIS A 254 -20.61 -1.84 20.62
C HIS A 254 -19.28 -1.37 20.03
N LEU A 255 -18.99 -0.08 20.21
CA LEU A 255 -17.74 0.53 19.83
C LEU A 255 -17.14 1.20 21.06
N ASP A 256 -15.84 1.02 21.23
CA ASP A 256 -15.05 1.69 22.24
C ASP A 256 -13.68 1.98 21.62
N ALA A 257 -13.45 3.24 21.26
CA ALA A 257 -12.29 3.67 20.51
C ALA A 257 -11.49 4.71 21.29
N TYR A 258 -10.19 4.48 21.45
CA TYR A 258 -9.25 5.46 21.94
C TYR A 258 -8.79 6.38 20.79
N ILE A 259 -8.86 7.69 21.02
CA ILE A 259 -8.49 8.71 20.04
C ILE A 259 -7.30 9.50 20.61
N PRO A 260 -6.11 9.47 19.97
CA PRO A 260 -4.90 10.12 20.47
C PRO A 260 -4.88 11.64 20.21
N LEU A 261 -6.03 12.30 20.34
CA LEU A 261 -6.23 13.73 20.16
C LEU A 261 -7.16 14.23 21.27
N GLN A 262 -6.93 15.45 21.74
CA GLN A 262 -7.75 16.10 22.77
C GLN A 262 -9.04 16.61 22.13
N ILE A 263 -10.16 15.96 22.41
CA ILE A 263 -11.47 16.29 21.86
C ILE A 263 -12.18 17.28 22.77
N ASN A 264 -12.76 18.33 22.20
CA ASN A 264 -13.75 19.16 22.85
C ASN A 264 -15.11 18.44 22.82
N SER A 265 -15.41 17.68 23.88
CA SER A 265 -16.65 16.93 24.00
C SER A 265 -17.90 17.82 23.98
N ASP A 266 -17.78 19.06 24.49
CA ASP A 266 -18.91 19.99 24.64
C ASP A 266 -19.36 20.56 23.28
N GLU A 267 -18.43 20.73 22.34
CA GLU A 267 -18.72 21.23 20.99
C GLU A 267 -18.94 20.11 19.96
N SER A 268 -18.75 18.85 20.37
CA SER A 268 -18.91 17.69 19.49
C SER A 268 -20.37 17.47 19.09
N LYS A 269 -20.60 17.07 17.84
CA LYS A 269 -21.94 16.85 17.27
C LYS A 269 -22.00 15.50 16.57
N ALA A 270 -23.16 14.85 16.61
CA ALA A 270 -23.38 13.60 15.90
C ALA A 270 -24.67 13.62 15.07
N ALA A 271 -24.66 12.96 13.91
CA ALA A 271 -25.80 12.84 13.01
C ALA A 271 -25.84 11.47 12.36
N PHE A 272 -27.01 10.81 12.34
CA PHE A 272 -27.19 9.52 11.69
C PHE A 272 -27.79 9.66 10.30
N HIS A 273 -27.07 9.15 9.30
CA HIS A 273 -27.49 9.13 7.91
C HIS A 273 -28.30 7.86 7.59
N ARG A 274 -29.64 7.94 7.62
CA ARG A 274 -30.54 6.77 7.39
C ARG A 274 -30.32 5.98 6.10
N LYS A 275 -30.07 6.66 4.97
CA LYS A 275 -29.87 5.98 3.68
C LYS A 275 -28.54 5.21 3.61
N ARG A 276 -27.45 5.82 4.11
CA ARG A 276 -26.11 5.22 4.16
C ARG A 276 -25.91 4.29 5.36
N LYS A 277 -26.83 4.32 6.34
CA LYS A 277 -26.77 3.52 7.58
C LYS A 277 -25.51 3.84 8.40
N GLN A 278 -25.18 5.12 8.50
CA GLN A 278 -23.93 5.60 9.08
C GLN A 278 -24.18 6.63 10.17
N LEU A 279 -23.43 6.56 11.27
CA LEU A 279 -23.34 7.62 12.27
C LEU A 279 -22.11 8.47 11.98
N MET A 280 -22.31 9.76 11.74
CA MET A 280 -21.24 10.74 11.58
C MET A 280 -21.08 11.52 12.89
N VAL A 281 -19.85 11.65 13.38
CA VAL A 281 -19.51 12.42 14.58
C VAL A 281 -18.47 13.46 14.20
N ALA A 282 -18.77 14.74 14.46
CA ALA A 282 -17.85 15.85 14.32
C ALA A 282 -17.32 16.24 15.70
N MET A 283 -16.01 16.15 15.88
CA MET A 283 -15.30 16.31 17.15
C MET A 283 -14.25 17.41 16.99
N PRO A 284 -14.56 18.66 17.37
CA PRO A 284 -13.57 19.72 17.42
C PRO A 284 -12.43 19.33 18.37
N LEU A 285 -11.20 19.69 18.01
CA LEU A 285 -10.01 19.39 18.80
C LEU A 285 -9.62 20.60 19.64
N LEU A 286 -9.17 20.35 20.86
CA LEU A 286 -8.59 21.38 21.69
C LEU A 286 -7.19 21.74 21.16
N PRO A 287 -6.81 23.03 21.16
CA PRO A 287 -5.48 23.45 20.75
C PRO A 287 -4.43 22.83 21.68
N VAL A 288 -3.36 22.29 21.09
CA VAL A 288 -2.24 21.75 21.84
C VAL A 288 -1.56 22.91 22.59
N PRO A 289 -1.43 22.86 23.93
CA PRO A 289 -0.71 23.89 24.66
C PRO A 289 0.75 23.92 24.17
N SER A 290 1.20 25.12 23.78
CA SER A 290 2.55 25.39 23.27
C SER A 290 3.62 25.28 24.36
#